data_AF-A0A8J3F0K8-F1
#
_entry.id   AF-A0A8J3F0K8-F1
#
_cell.length_a   1.000
_cell.length_b   1.000
_cell.length_c   1.000
_cell.angle_alpha   90.00
_cell.angle_beta   90.00
_cell.angle_gamma   90.00
#
_symmetry.space_group_name_H-M   'P 1'
#
loop_
_entity.id
_entity.type
_entity.pdbx_description
1 polymer ?
#
loop_
_entity_poly.entity_id
_entity_poly.type
_entity_poly.pdbx_seq_one_letter_code
_entity_poly.pdbx_strand_id
1 'polypeptide(L)' 'MKRTLGLYELHELITFKSLCLTKSATMSGLAQDLDLQTILLDDTKNGHEHIQRLKEFLTYTGEQS' A
#
# COMPACT_ATOMS: atom_id res chain seq x y z
N MET A 1 3.57 1.52 -26.05
CA MET A 1 4.42 2.37 -25.19
C MET A 1 3.70 2.93 -23.96
N LYS A 2 2.48 3.50 -24.05
CA LYS A 2 1.79 4.06 -22.86
C LYS A 2 1.32 3.02 -21.83
N ARG A 3 0.91 1.82 -22.24
CA ARG A 3 0.42 0.77 -21.31
C ARG A 3 1.51 0.19 -20.39
N THR A 4 2.72 0.01 -20.91
CA THR A 4 3.86 -0.49 -20.13
C THR A 4 4.31 0.52 -19.09
N LEU A 5 4.24 1.83 -19.40
CA LEU A 5 4.55 2.90 -18.44
C LEU A 5 3.59 2.85 -17.24
N GLY A 6 2.29 2.74 -17.49
CA GLY A 6 1.29 2.64 -16.41
C GLY A 6 1.45 1.40 -15.52
N LEU A 7 1.96 0.28 -16.06
CA LEU A 7 2.27 -0.91 -15.27
C LEU A 7 3.44 -0.68 -14.31
N TYR A 8 4.50 -0.02 -14.76
CA TYR A 8 5.66 0.31 -13.93
C TYR A 8 5.31 1.33 -12.84
N GLU A 9 4.56 2.38 -13.19
CA GLU A 9 4.08 3.39 -12.23
C GLU A 9 3.20 2.75 -11.14
N LEU A 10 2.34 1.80 -11.52
CA LEU A 10 1.51 1.07 -10.56
C LEU A 10 2.34 0.17 -9.65
N HIS A 11 3.35 -0.53 -10.19
CA HIS A 11 4.27 -1.34 -9.39
C HIS A 11 5.08 -0.49 -8.40
N GLU A 12 5.57 0.66 -8.83
CA GLU A 12 6.27 1.62 -7.97
C GLU A 12 5.36 2.13 -6.86
N LEU A 13 4.11 2.47 -7.17
CA LEU A 13 3.11 2.89 -6.18
C LEU A 13 2.80 1.80 -5.15
N ILE A 14 2.67 0.54 -5.58
CA ILE A 14 2.47 -0.62 -4.68
C ILE A 14 3.68 -0.79 -3.75
N THR A 15 4.89 -0.67 -4.30
CA THR A 15 6.14 -0.78 -3.53
C THR A 15 6.23 0.33 -2.49
N PHE A 16 5.96 1.57 -2.89
CA PHE A 16 5.93 2.74 -2.00
C PHE A 16 4.90 2.56 -0.87
N LYS A 17 3.66 2.17 -1.19
CA LYS A 17 2.61 1.92 -0.19
C LYS A 17 3.01 0.81 0.77
N SER A 18 3.66 -0.25 0.29
CA SER A 18 4.14 -1.35 1.14
C SER A 18 5.21 -0.88 2.13
N LEU A 19 6.12 0.01 1.70
CA LEU A 19 7.12 0.61 2.58
C LEU A 19 6.47 1.48 3.68
N CYS A 20 5.49 2.31 3.32
CA CYS A 20 4.73 3.10 4.29
C CYS A 20 3.97 2.22 5.28
N LEU A 21 3.32 1.16 4.79
CA LEU A 21 2.59 0.20 5.61
C LEU A 21 3.51 -0.46 6.65
N THR A 22 4.68 -0.93 6.24
CA THR A 22 5.68 -1.52 7.16
C THR A 22 6.10 -0.51 8.23
N LYS A 23 6.34 0.75 7.87
CA LYS A 23 6.67 1.80 8.85
C LYS A 23 5.54 2.02 9.85
N SER A 24 4.30 2.12 9.37
CA SER A 24 3.11 2.34 10.21
C SER A 24 2.90 1.17 11.17
N ALA A 25 2.94 -0.06 10.67
CA ALA A 25 2.80 -1.29 11.47
C ALA A 25 3.93 -1.47 12.49
N THR A 26 5.17 -1.10 12.12
CA THR A 26 6.29 -1.14 13.06
C THR A 26 6.10 -0.10 14.16
N MET A 27 5.72 1.12 13.79
CA MET A 27 5.53 2.22 14.73
C MET A 27 4.34 1.98 15.65
N SER A 28 3.24 1.35 15.19
CA SER A 28 2.10 1.03 16.07
C SER A 28 2.49 0.11 17.22
N GLY A 29 3.46 -0.79 17.00
CA GLY A 29 4.01 -1.66 18.06
C GLY A 29 4.98 -0.97 19.02
N LEU A 30 5.52 0.20 18.65
CA LEU A 30 6.48 0.97 19.43
C LEU A 30 5.87 2.22 20.09
N ALA A 31 4.74 2.71 19.58
CA ALA A 31 4.05 3.87 20.09
C ALA A 31 3.52 3.61 21.51
N GLN A 32 3.84 4.53 22.42
CA GLN A 32 3.37 4.49 23.81
C GLN A 32 2.08 5.30 24.01
N ASP A 33 1.86 6.29 23.15
CA ASP A 33 0.64 7.09 23.13
C ASP A 33 -0.49 6.30 22.45
N LEU A 34 -1.62 6.13 23.16
CA LEU A 34 -2.74 5.29 22.73
C LEU A 34 -3.47 5.86 21.52
N ASP A 35 -3.59 7.19 21.43
CA ASP A 35 -4.25 7.84 20.30
C ASP A 35 -3.39 7.68 19.04
N LEU A 36 -2.08 7.90 19.17
CA LEU A 36 -1.13 7.67 18.09
C LEU A 36 -1.10 6.20 17.65
N GLN A 37 -1.12 5.25 18.59
CA GLN A 37 -1.19 3.83 18.26
C GLN A 37 -2.46 3.51 17.46
N THR A 38 -3.61 4.05 17.86
CA THR A 38 -4.88 3.87 17.17
C THR A 38 -4.82 4.41 15.74
N ILE A 39 -4.26 5.61 15.55
CA ILE A 39 -4.08 6.21 14.23
C ILE A 39 -3.19 5.33 13.33
N LEU A 40 -2.09 4.79 13.86
CA LEU A 40 -1.17 3.93 13.11
C LEU A 40 -1.78 2.56 12.76
N LEU A 41 -2.62 2.01 13.65
CA LEU A 41 -3.36 0.77 13.37
C LEU A 41 -4.40 0.98 12.26
N ASP A 42 -5.13 2.10 12.30
CA ASP A 42 -6.09 2.46 11.25
C ASP A 42 -5.38 2.71 9.90
N ASP A 43 -4.23 3.40 9.91
CA ASP A 43 -3.40 3.58 8.72
C ASP A 43 -2.89 2.24 8.17
N THR A 44 -2.51 1.31 9.06
CA THR A 44 -2.11 -0.05 8.67
C THR A 44 -3.25 -0.82 7.99
N LYS A 45 -4.45 -0.77 8.57
CA LYS A 45 -5.65 -1.40 7.98
C LYS A 45 -5.97 -0.81 6.60
N ASN A 46 -6.05 0.52 6.52
CA ASN A 46 -6.35 1.22 5.28
C ASN A 46 -5.26 0.99 4.22
N GLY A 47 -3.99 0.93 4.63
CA GLY A 47 -2.85 0.61 3.77
C GLY A 47 -2.96 -0.77 3.13
N HIS A 48 -3.39 -1.78 3.90
CA HIS A 48 -3.66 -3.12 3.38
C HIS A 48 -4.75 -3.14 2.31
N GLU A 49 -5.88 -2.47 2.55
CA GLU A 49 -6.99 -2.38 1.59
C GLU A 49 -6.57 -1.66 0.30
N HIS A 50 -5.80 -0.57 0.42
CA HIS A 50 -5.27 0.15 -0.73
C HIS A 50 -4.33 -0.72 -1.58
N ILE A 51 -3.41 -1.47 -0.95
CA ILE A 51 -2.49 -2.35 -1.67
C ILE A 51 -3.25 -3.46 -2.38
N GLN A 52 -4.29 -4.04 -1.76
CA GLN A 52 -5.15 -5.03 -2.41
C GLN A 52 -5.79 -4.47 -3.68
N ARG A 53 -6.47 -3.32 -3.61
CA ARG A 53 -7.08 -2.68 -4.78
C ARG A 53 -6.05 -2.36 -5.87
N LEU A 54 -4.86 -1.89 -5.51
CA LEU A 54 -3.80 -1.62 -6.49
C LEU A 54 -3.29 -2.90 -7.17
N LYS A 55 -3.22 -4.02 -6.45
CA LYS A 55 -2.88 -5.33 -7.02
C LYS A 55 -3.96 -5.85 -7.96
N GLU A 56 -5.24 -5.65 -7.63
CA GLU A 56 -6.37 -5.98 -8.52
C GLU A 56 -6.25 -5.22 -9.85
N PHE A 57 -5.91 -3.92 -9.81
CA PHE A 57 -5.66 -3.15 -11.03
C PHE A 57 -4.47 -3.70 -11.84
N LEU A 58 -3.39 -4.13 -11.18
CA LEU A 58 -2.22 -4.71 -11.84
C LEU A 58 -2.60 -6.02 -12.58
N THR A 59 -3.32 -6.92 -11.91
CA THR A 59 -3.79 -8.18 -12.49
C THR A 59 -4.72 -7.94 -13.68
N TYR A 60 -5.70 -7.03 -13.53
CA TYR A 60 -6.59 -6.65 -14.62
C TYR A 60 -5.83 -6.08 -15.83
N THR A 61 -4.79 -5.27 -15.60
CA THR A 61 -3.96 -4.76 -16.71
C THR A 61 -3.08 -5.82 -17.37
N GLY A 62 -2.70 -6.87 -16.64
CA GLY A 62 -1.92 -8.01 -17.13
C GLY A 62 -2.75 -9.01 -17.95
N GLU A 63 -4.02 -9.25 -17.58
CA GLU A 63 -4.93 -10.14 -18.31
C GLU A 63 -5.40 -9.58 -19.65
N GLN A 64 -5.37 -8.25 -19.80
CA GLN A 64 -5.78 -7.54 -21.01
C GLN A 64 -4.61 -7.22 -21.97
N SER A 65 -3.46 -7.87 -21.78
CA SER A 65 -2.20 -7.67 -22.53
C SER A 65 -1.83 -8.87 -23.39
#